data_AF-A0A2J0KP02-F1
#
_entry.id   AF-A0A2J0KP02-F1
#
_cell.length_a   1.000
_cell.length_b   1.000
_cell.length_c   1.000
_cell.angle_alpha   90.00
_cell.angle_beta   90.00
_cell.angle_gamma   90.00
#
_symmetry.space_group_name_H-M   'P 1'
#
loop_
_entity.id
_entity.type
_entity.pdbx_description
1 polymer ?
#
loop_
_entity_poly.entity_id
_entity_poly.type
_entity_poly.pdbx_seq_one_letter_code
_entity_poly.pdbx_strand_id
1 'polypeptide(L)'
;MDSYQSSETNPRFQKIDKAALLSLCPLFSGLSHWELKAISQLMRLVEYHRDEVVYHEGVPSESFYVVVSGRFEASASPKEKKTILAYLRRGDYFGEMSMLTNEPHSSTVRALSDSLLLELEKEDFKKTVEHNATISLEISRRLSSRLSGKDSRSRSLLRSDIVSVFSNYYQEDRAEFSINLAASLHHETRQKVVLIDMDPDGQINGLKRHQAKKHPLAQFHNIENDLIGAVENLLTTHPIGFDVLSVFYEEKDLEEGTIITSLLNYLAINYRFIIVNLPGRLDEAISKLLSQSDFVYFVTDSNINNVTEIKEAAASLQKDLALGEEKFSIVIHEAVFGIRTTTSARREMFGKMPCYSLSASQTSDESESAPPALLVVDDPEAAYSRVIRHIARRISNNLVGLALGSGAALGLAHIGVLKVLDREKIPVDIISGSSVGALV
;
A
#
# COMPACT_ATOMS: atom_id res chain seq x y z
N MET A 1 -31.25 -21.96 -15.16
CA MET A 1 -30.72 -23.32 -15.33
C MET A 1 -29.47 -23.18 -16.17
N ASP A 2 -28.24 -23.31 -15.70
CA ASP A 2 -27.63 -23.73 -14.43
C ASP A 2 -26.26 -23.00 -14.41
N SER A 3 -25.79 -22.37 -13.35
CA SER A 3 -25.13 -23.04 -12.24
C SER A 3 -24.64 -21.97 -11.25
N TYR A 4 -25.51 -21.58 -10.30
CA TYR A 4 -25.00 -21.09 -9.02
C TYR A 4 -24.52 -22.34 -8.28
N GLN A 5 -23.26 -22.72 -8.49
CA GLN A 5 -22.61 -23.60 -7.53
C GLN A 5 -22.50 -22.80 -6.25
N SER A 6 -23.43 -23.09 -5.35
CA SER A 6 -23.35 -22.76 -3.94
C SER A 6 -22.07 -23.42 -3.43
N SER A 7 -20.96 -22.67 -3.41
CA SER A 7 -19.77 -23.11 -2.70
C SER A 7 -20.13 -23.10 -1.23
N GLU A 8 -20.50 -24.27 -0.69
CA GLU A 8 -20.38 -24.55 0.72
C GLU A 8 -19.04 -23.99 1.20
N THR A 9 -19.09 -23.16 2.24
CA THR A 9 -17.99 -22.36 2.78
C THR A 9 -16.66 -23.09 2.71
N ASN A 10 -15.78 -22.64 1.82
CA ASN A 10 -14.42 -23.15 1.70
C ASN A 10 -13.73 -23.06 3.08
N PRO A 11 -13.30 -24.19 3.69
CA PRO A 11 -12.77 -24.21 5.06
C PRO A 11 -11.53 -23.32 5.24
N ARG A 12 -10.87 -22.95 4.14
CA ARG A 12 -9.75 -21.99 4.11
C ARG A 12 -10.09 -20.60 4.65
N PHE A 13 -11.36 -20.20 4.61
CA PHE A 13 -11.79 -18.82 4.95
C PHE A 13 -12.68 -18.75 6.19
N GLN A 14 -12.97 -19.87 6.85
CA GLN A 14 -13.76 -19.90 8.09
C GLN A 14 -13.10 -19.15 9.26
N LYS A 15 -11.79 -18.89 9.17
CA LYS A 15 -11.02 -18.21 10.22
C LYS A 15 -10.96 -16.69 10.08
N ILE A 16 -11.50 -16.11 9.00
CA ILE A 16 -11.40 -14.66 8.79
C ILE A 16 -12.29 -13.86 9.78
N ASP A 17 -11.72 -12.94 10.55
CA ASP A 17 -12.40 -11.95 11.39
C ASP A 17 -13.00 -10.87 10.51
N LYS A 18 -14.17 -11.21 10.00
CA LYS A 18 -15.03 -10.35 9.19
C LYS A 18 -15.37 -9.05 9.94
N ALA A 19 -15.48 -9.05 11.26
CA ALA A 19 -15.83 -7.85 12.03
C ALA A 19 -14.67 -6.85 12.05
N ALA A 20 -13.44 -7.35 12.23
CA ALA A 20 -12.22 -6.56 12.11
C ALA A 20 -12.08 -5.93 10.71
N LEU A 21 -12.38 -6.68 9.66
CA LEU A 21 -12.40 -6.16 8.28
C LEU A 21 -13.47 -5.10 8.04
N LEU A 22 -14.66 -5.28 8.62
CA LEU A 22 -15.73 -4.28 8.52
C LEU A 22 -15.36 -2.97 9.22
N SER A 23 -14.55 -3.00 10.28
CA SER A 23 -14.09 -1.78 10.96
C SER A 23 -13.26 -0.86 10.05
N LEU A 24 -12.57 -1.43 9.03
CA LEU A 24 -11.81 -0.68 8.02
C LEU A 24 -12.71 0.00 7.00
N CYS A 25 -13.91 -0.55 6.80
CA CYS A 25 -14.87 -0.03 5.84
C CYS A 25 -15.48 1.24 6.42
N PRO A 26 -15.32 2.40 5.76
CA PRO A 26 -15.76 3.66 6.33
C PRO A 26 -17.28 3.72 6.62
N LEU A 27 -18.09 2.94 5.89
CA LEU A 27 -19.53 2.81 6.11
C LEU A 27 -19.89 2.26 7.51
N PHE A 28 -19.03 1.42 8.09
CA PHE A 28 -19.26 0.78 9.39
C PHE A 28 -18.33 1.29 10.50
N SER A 29 -17.48 2.29 10.22
CA SER A 29 -16.46 2.79 11.16
C SER A 29 -17.02 3.37 12.47
N GLY A 30 -18.30 3.77 12.50
CA GLY A 30 -18.98 4.27 13.69
C GLY A 30 -19.63 3.19 14.56
N LEU A 31 -19.54 1.92 14.16
CA LEU A 31 -20.18 0.82 14.85
C LEU A 31 -19.29 0.24 15.95
N SER A 32 -19.93 -0.19 17.03
CA SER A 32 -19.29 -0.95 18.09
C SER A 32 -18.86 -2.34 17.63
N HIS A 33 -17.96 -2.96 18.38
CA HIS A 33 -17.49 -4.32 18.10
C HIS A 33 -18.64 -5.36 18.05
N TRP A 34 -19.68 -5.22 18.88
CA TRP A 34 -20.82 -6.14 18.88
C TRP A 34 -21.73 -5.96 17.65
N GLU A 35 -21.92 -4.72 17.18
CA GLU A 35 -22.64 -4.44 15.94
C GLU A 35 -21.88 -4.99 14.73
N LEU A 36 -20.58 -4.73 14.68
CA LEU A 36 -19.70 -5.26 13.62
C LEU A 36 -19.77 -6.78 13.58
N LYS A 37 -19.71 -7.45 14.74
CA LYS A 37 -19.81 -8.91 14.83
C LYS A 37 -21.17 -9.45 14.40
N ALA A 38 -22.26 -8.76 14.73
CA ALA A 38 -23.59 -9.16 14.30
C ALA A 38 -23.74 -9.06 12.77
N ILE A 39 -23.29 -7.94 12.18
CA ILE A 39 -23.31 -7.74 10.72
C ILE A 39 -22.39 -8.75 10.04
N SER A 40 -21.21 -8.99 10.60
CA SER A 40 -20.23 -9.90 10.01
C SER A 40 -20.71 -11.34 9.91
N GLN A 41 -21.65 -11.75 10.77
CA GLN A 41 -22.30 -13.07 10.71
C GLN A 41 -23.28 -13.21 9.54
N LEU A 42 -23.83 -12.09 9.04
CA LEU A 42 -24.70 -12.05 7.86
C LEU A 42 -23.90 -12.05 6.55
N MET A 43 -22.60 -11.75 6.60
CA MET A 43 -21.75 -11.65 5.42
C MET A 43 -21.11 -12.98 5.07
N ARG A 44 -21.01 -13.27 3.77
CA ARG A 44 -20.23 -14.40 3.24
C ARG A 44 -18.95 -13.93 2.55
N LEU A 45 -17.94 -14.79 2.55
CA LEU A 45 -16.71 -14.54 1.79
C LEU A 45 -16.88 -15.13 0.40
N VAL A 46 -16.54 -14.34 -0.62
CA VAL A 46 -16.63 -14.73 -2.02
C VAL A 46 -15.31 -14.44 -2.70
N GLU A 47 -14.75 -15.47 -3.33
CA GLU A 47 -13.54 -15.40 -4.12
C GLU A 47 -13.88 -15.00 -5.56
N TYR A 48 -13.03 -14.15 -6.14
CA TYR A 48 -13.07 -13.81 -7.55
C TYR A 48 -11.67 -13.97 -8.12
N HIS A 49 -11.56 -14.73 -9.20
CA HIS A 49 -10.33 -14.83 -9.97
C HIS A 49 -10.14 -13.58 -10.82
N ARG A 50 -8.90 -13.34 -11.23
CA ARG A 50 -8.59 -12.28 -12.19
C ARG A 50 -9.53 -12.30 -13.40
N ASP A 51 -9.91 -11.10 -13.85
CA ASP A 51 -10.78 -10.83 -14.99
C ASP A 51 -12.24 -11.24 -14.81
N GLU A 52 -12.60 -11.90 -13.71
CA GLU A 52 -14.00 -12.16 -13.37
C GLU A 52 -14.75 -10.87 -13.03
N VAL A 53 -16.01 -10.81 -13.50
CA VAL A 53 -16.89 -9.67 -13.31
C VAL A 53 -17.80 -9.95 -12.11
N VAL A 54 -17.79 -9.04 -11.13
CA VAL A 54 -18.67 -9.12 -9.96
C VAL A 54 -20.11 -8.80 -10.36
N TYR A 55 -20.29 -7.71 -11.10
CA TYR A 55 -21.56 -7.35 -11.74
C TYR A 55 -21.34 -6.42 -12.93
N HIS A 56 -22.34 -6.39 -13.81
CA HIS A 56 -22.37 -5.49 -14.96
C HIS A 56 -23.18 -4.22 -14.69
N GLU A 57 -22.81 -3.15 -15.39
CA GLU A 57 -23.60 -1.93 -15.49
C GLU A 57 -25.03 -2.26 -16.00
N GLY A 58 -26.03 -1.59 -15.45
CA GLY A 58 -27.44 -1.77 -15.82
C GLY A 58 -28.12 -2.96 -15.15
N VAL A 59 -27.39 -3.79 -14.40
CA VAL A 59 -27.98 -4.90 -13.64
C VAL A 59 -28.48 -4.41 -12.27
N PRO A 60 -29.67 -4.83 -11.80
CA PRO A 60 -30.12 -4.57 -10.44
C PRO A 60 -29.12 -5.07 -9.39
N SER A 61 -29.03 -4.37 -8.27
CA SER A 61 -28.16 -4.79 -7.18
C SER A 61 -28.83 -5.82 -6.27
N GLU A 62 -28.13 -6.92 -6.07
CA GLU A 62 -28.50 -8.03 -5.19
C GLU A 62 -27.65 -8.11 -3.92
N SER A 63 -26.49 -7.45 -3.90
CA SER A 63 -25.58 -7.48 -2.76
C SER A 63 -24.72 -6.22 -2.62
N PHE A 64 -24.27 -6.02 -1.39
CA PHE A 64 -23.22 -5.09 -0.96
C PHE A 64 -21.89 -5.82 -0.84
N TYR A 65 -20.80 -5.17 -1.23
CA TYR A 65 -19.46 -5.77 -1.20
C TYR A 65 -18.46 -4.92 -0.44
N VAL A 66 -17.60 -5.56 0.37
CA VAL A 66 -16.40 -4.97 0.97
C VAL A 66 -15.18 -5.71 0.46
N VAL A 67 -14.17 -4.97 0.01
CA VAL A 67 -12.92 -5.55 -0.48
C VAL A 67 -12.05 -5.98 0.69
N VAL A 68 -11.84 -7.30 0.84
CA VAL A 68 -10.95 -7.88 1.85
C VAL A 68 -9.51 -7.91 1.34
N SER A 69 -9.31 -8.38 0.11
CA SER A 69 -8.01 -8.42 -0.56
C SER A 69 -8.17 -8.35 -2.07
N GLY A 70 -7.08 -8.00 -2.77
CA GLY A 70 -7.05 -7.87 -4.22
C GLY A 70 -7.39 -6.47 -4.73
N ARG A 71 -7.72 -6.37 -6.02
CA ARG A 71 -7.98 -5.11 -6.73
C ARG A 71 -9.14 -5.27 -7.71
N PHE A 72 -9.97 -4.24 -7.78
CA PHE A 72 -11.07 -4.18 -8.72
C PHE A 72 -11.06 -2.88 -9.51
N GLU A 73 -11.58 -2.94 -10.73
CA GLU A 73 -11.84 -1.80 -11.60
C GLU A 73 -13.34 -1.57 -11.67
N ALA A 74 -13.79 -0.36 -11.30
CA ALA A 74 -15.14 0.11 -11.58
C ALA A 74 -15.11 0.97 -12.85
N SER A 75 -15.83 0.56 -13.88
CA SER A 75 -15.88 1.25 -15.16
C SER A 75 -17.31 1.40 -15.67
N ALA A 76 -17.60 2.51 -16.33
CA ALA A 76 -18.85 2.72 -17.02
C ALA A 76 -18.60 2.80 -18.52
N SER A 77 -19.58 2.40 -19.32
CA SER A 77 -19.50 2.48 -20.79
C SER A 77 -20.57 3.42 -21.37
N PRO A 78 -20.59 4.71 -20.98
CA PRO A 78 -21.51 5.66 -21.58
C PRO A 78 -21.16 5.82 -23.08
N LYS A 79 -22.08 5.44 -23.97
CA LYS A 79 -21.93 5.54 -25.44
C LYS A 79 -20.74 4.73 -25.99
N GLU A 80 -20.60 3.47 -25.57
CA GLU A 80 -19.59 2.50 -26.05
C GLU A 80 -18.12 2.87 -25.77
N LYS A 81 -17.85 3.94 -25.03
CA LYS A 81 -16.49 4.29 -24.59
C LYS A 81 -16.30 3.95 -23.12
N LYS A 82 -15.52 2.91 -22.85
CA LYS A 82 -15.14 2.51 -21.49
C LYS A 82 -14.41 3.66 -20.78
N THR A 83 -14.97 4.10 -19.66
CA THR A 83 -14.42 5.12 -18.78
C THR A 83 -14.20 4.51 -17.41
N ILE A 84 -12.97 4.55 -16.90
CA ILE A 84 -12.64 4.05 -15.57
C ILE A 84 -13.07 5.10 -14.54
N LEU A 85 -13.96 4.71 -13.63
CA LEU A 85 -14.49 5.59 -12.59
C LEU A 85 -13.63 5.52 -11.31
N ALA A 86 -13.20 4.30 -10.97
CA ALA A 86 -12.42 4.04 -9.77
C ALA A 86 -11.63 2.73 -9.89
N TYR A 87 -10.51 2.70 -9.17
CA TYR A 87 -9.89 1.44 -8.76
C TYR A 87 -10.25 1.24 -7.29
N LEU A 88 -10.76 0.06 -6.97
CA LEU A 88 -11.15 -0.34 -5.63
C LEU A 88 -10.11 -1.30 -5.08
N ARG A 89 -9.80 -1.14 -3.81
CA ARG A 89 -8.81 -1.90 -3.09
C ARG A 89 -9.31 -2.22 -1.70
N ARG A 90 -8.49 -2.96 -0.96
CA ARG A 90 -8.78 -3.36 0.41
C ARG A 90 -9.31 -2.21 1.28
N GLY A 91 -10.41 -2.47 1.99
CA GLY A 91 -11.12 -1.51 2.82
C GLY A 91 -12.13 -0.64 2.06
N ASP A 92 -12.05 -0.60 0.73
CA ASP A 92 -13.12 -0.01 -0.09
C ASP A 92 -14.35 -0.93 -0.10
N TYR A 93 -15.48 -0.36 -0.46
CA TYR A 93 -16.75 -1.05 -0.61
C TYR A 93 -17.48 -0.54 -1.86
N PHE A 94 -18.44 -1.32 -2.33
CA PHE A 94 -19.22 -0.97 -3.51
C PHE A 94 -20.56 -1.71 -3.55
N GLY A 95 -21.42 -1.33 -4.51
CA GLY A 95 -22.79 -1.84 -4.65
C GLY A 95 -23.82 -1.10 -3.79
N GLU A 96 -23.38 -0.30 -2.82
CA GLU A 96 -24.24 0.43 -1.88
C GLU A 96 -25.24 1.35 -2.57
N MET A 97 -24.80 2.03 -3.63
CA MET A 97 -25.62 3.05 -4.30
C MET A 97 -26.90 2.45 -4.86
N SER A 98 -26.78 1.35 -5.59
CA SER A 98 -27.89 0.69 -6.26
C SER A 98 -28.89 0.08 -5.27
N MET A 99 -28.44 -0.38 -4.10
CA MET A 99 -29.36 -0.83 -3.05
C MET A 99 -30.09 0.34 -2.38
N LEU A 100 -29.43 1.49 -2.23
CA LEU A 100 -30.01 2.66 -1.56
C LEU A 100 -30.96 3.46 -2.47
N THR A 101 -30.63 3.62 -3.74
CA THR A 101 -31.48 4.33 -4.71
C THR A 101 -32.51 3.43 -5.37
N ASN A 102 -32.34 2.11 -5.24
CA ASN A 102 -33.10 1.09 -5.97
C ASN A 102 -32.99 1.25 -7.50
N GLU A 103 -31.91 1.89 -7.97
CA GLU A 103 -31.55 2.00 -9.38
C GLU A 103 -30.54 0.90 -9.75
N PRO A 104 -30.45 0.49 -11.02
CA PRO A 104 -29.43 -0.45 -11.48
C PRO A 104 -28.00 0.05 -11.24
N HIS A 105 -27.02 -0.86 -11.30
CA HIS A 105 -25.61 -0.52 -11.19
C HIS A 105 -25.18 0.49 -12.25
N SER A 106 -24.56 1.59 -11.82
CA SER A 106 -24.04 2.65 -12.70
C SER A 106 -22.69 2.32 -13.33
N SER A 107 -22.13 1.15 -13.04
CA SER A 107 -20.81 0.71 -13.50
C SER A 107 -20.71 -0.81 -13.50
N THR A 108 -19.80 -1.35 -14.30
CA THR A 108 -19.31 -2.72 -14.22
C THR A 108 -18.13 -2.78 -13.25
N VAL A 109 -18.10 -3.77 -12.36
CA VAL A 109 -16.98 -4.03 -11.45
C VAL A 109 -16.31 -5.36 -11.81
N ARG A 110 -15.00 -5.32 -12.08
CA ARG A 110 -14.20 -6.49 -12.50
C ARG A 110 -12.95 -6.63 -11.64
N ALA A 111 -12.59 -7.86 -11.29
CA ALA A 111 -11.35 -8.18 -10.59
C ALA A 111 -10.13 -7.99 -11.51
N LEU A 112 -9.10 -7.28 -11.02
CA LEU A 112 -7.81 -7.09 -11.71
C LEU A 112 -6.74 -8.08 -11.24
N SER A 113 -6.97 -8.71 -10.09
CA SER A 113 -6.15 -9.77 -9.51
C SER A 113 -7.07 -10.77 -8.82
N ASP A 114 -6.54 -11.92 -8.41
CA ASP A 114 -7.24 -12.80 -7.48
C ASP A 114 -7.60 -12.00 -6.22
N SER A 115 -8.88 -12.07 -5.85
CA SER A 115 -9.49 -11.13 -4.92
C SER A 115 -10.51 -11.83 -4.01
N LEU A 116 -10.72 -11.24 -2.85
CA LEU A 116 -11.64 -11.73 -1.84
C LEU A 116 -12.57 -10.60 -1.40
N LEU A 117 -13.87 -10.86 -1.42
CA LEU A 117 -14.91 -9.93 -1.00
C LEU A 117 -15.69 -10.47 0.19
N LEU A 118 -16.12 -9.57 1.08
CA LEU A 118 -17.28 -9.82 1.93
C LEU A 118 -18.52 -9.38 1.20
N GLU A 119 -19.46 -10.28 1.01
CA GLU A 119 -20.76 -10.04 0.39
C GLU A 119 -21.86 -10.05 1.46
N LEU A 120 -22.71 -9.01 1.45
CA LEU A 120 -23.93 -8.93 2.24
C LEU A 120 -25.12 -8.82 1.28
N GLU A 121 -26.04 -9.77 1.34
CA GLU A 121 -27.22 -9.78 0.45
C GLU A 121 -28.13 -8.58 0.74
N LYS A 122 -28.86 -8.15 -0.29
CA LYS A 122 -29.73 -6.96 -0.28
C LYS A 122 -30.70 -6.92 0.89
N GLU A 123 -31.34 -8.05 1.21
CA GLU A 123 -32.30 -8.11 2.32
C GLU A 123 -31.62 -7.86 3.66
N ASP A 124 -30.45 -8.44 3.88
CA ASP A 124 -29.70 -8.29 5.12
C ASP A 124 -29.00 -6.94 5.21
N PHE A 125 -28.55 -6.37 4.09
CA PHE A 125 -28.10 -4.99 4.01
C PHE A 125 -29.22 -4.02 4.43
N LYS A 126 -30.43 -4.20 3.87
CA LYS A 126 -31.59 -3.38 4.20
C LYS A 126 -31.92 -3.47 5.70
N LYS A 127 -32.01 -4.68 6.26
CA LYS A 127 -32.22 -4.89 7.70
C LYS A 127 -31.13 -4.20 8.53
N THR A 128 -29.88 -4.33 8.12
CA THR A 128 -28.73 -3.72 8.80
C THR A 128 -28.84 -2.20 8.84
N VAL A 129 -29.20 -1.57 7.71
CA VAL A 129 -29.40 -0.11 7.63
C VAL A 129 -30.62 0.35 8.42
N GLU A 130 -31.72 -0.41 8.41
CA GLU A 130 -32.96 -0.06 9.14
C GLU A 130 -32.78 -0.15 10.67
N HIS A 131 -31.98 -1.11 11.16
CA HIS A 131 -31.76 -1.30 12.59
C HIS A 131 -30.59 -0.47 13.15
N ASN A 132 -29.81 0.18 12.28
CA ASN A 132 -28.63 0.92 12.70
C ASN A 132 -28.60 2.35 12.16
N ALA A 133 -29.07 3.29 13.00
CA ALA A 133 -29.10 4.72 12.67
C ALA A 133 -27.72 5.31 12.36
N THR A 134 -26.64 4.76 12.94
CA THR A 134 -25.28 5.21 12.67
C THR A 134 -24.88 4.97 11.21
N ILE A 135 -25.26 3.81 10.66
CA ILE A 135 -25.04 3.49 9.24
C ILE A 135 -25.85 4.44 8.34
N SER A 136 -27.13 4.67 8.66
CA SER A 136 -27.98 5.59 7.87
C SER A 136 -27.43 7.02 7.85
N LEU A 137 -26.91 7.49 8.99
CA LEU A 137 -26.25 8.80 9.09
C LEU A 137 -24.97 8.84 8.27
N GLU A 138 -24.15 7.79 8.29
CA GLU A 138 -22.91 7.74 7.52
C GLU A 138 -23.18 7.72 6.00
N ILE A 139 -24.19 6.98 5.56
CA ILE A 139 -24.68 7.01 4.17
C ILE A 139 -25.11 8.44 3.80
N SER A 140 -25.93 9.07 4.65
CA SER A 140 -26.46 10.41 4.40
C SER A 140 -25.35 11.46 4.30
N ARG A 141 -24.34 11.39 5.17
CA ARG A 141 -23.15 12.25 5.12
C ARG A 141 -22.40 12.05 3.81
N ARG A 142 -22.16 10.81 3.39
CA ARG A 142 -21.43 10.51 2.15
C ARG A 142 -22.19 10.97 0.91
N LEU A 143 -23.50 10.73 0.84
CA LEU A 143 -24.33 11.24 -0.27
C LEU A 143 -24.29 12.77 -0.33
N SER A 144 -24.36 13.44 0.82
CA SER A 144 -24.27 14.90 0.92
C SER A 144 -22.89 15.42 0.45
N SER A 145 -21.82 14.74 0.84
CA SER A 145 -20.46 15.09 0.43
C SER A 145 -20.26 14.89 -1.09
N ARG A 146 -20.80 13.81 -1.67
CA ARG A 146 -20.88 13.56 -3.13
C ARG A 146 -21.62 14.66 -3.86
N LEU A 147 -22.82 15.04 -3.41
CA LEU A 147 -23.64 16.10 -4.02
C LEU A 147 -23.00 17.48 -3.91
N SER A 148 -22.27 17.76 -2.83
CA SER A 148 -21.59 19.05 -2.64
C SER A 148 -20.34 19.23 -3.51
N GLY A 149 -19.96 18.21 -4.31
CA GLY A 149 -18.73 18.20 -5.12
C GLY A 149 -17.43 18.11 -4.31
N LYS A 150 -17.52 18.12 -2.97
CA LYS A 150 -16.37 17.99 -2.05
C LYS A 150 -15.73 16.59 -2.10
N ASP A 151 -16.48 15.58 -2.55
CA ASP A 151 -16.06 14.18 -2.57
C ASP A 151 -15.33 13.72 -3.84
N SER A 152 -15.03 14.61 -4.78
CA SER A 152 -14.10 14.25 -5.87
C SER A 152 -12.69 13.88 -5.38
N ARG A 153 -12.39 14.08 -4.08
CA ARG A 153 -11.09 13.77 -3.46
C ARG A 153 -11.15 13.03 -2.12
N SER A 154 -12.31 12.72 -1.55
CA SER A 154 -12.39 12.07 -0.23
C SER A 154 -12.39 10.53 -0.35
N ARG A 155 -11.31 9.97 -0.90
CA ARG A 155 -11.06 8.51 -0.80
C ARG A 155 -10.23 8.22 0.46
N SER A 156 -10.99 7.98 1.54
CA SER A 156 -10.62 7.24 2.76
C SER A 156 -9.79 7.98 3.83
N LEU A 157 -10.46 8.29 4.95
CA LEU A 157 -9.88 8.79 6.20
C LEU A 157 -9.39 7.66 7.14
N LEU A 158 -9.51 6.39 6.74
CA LEU A 158 -9.05 5.20 7.48
C LEU A 158 -8.30 4.25 6.52
N ARG A 159 -7.43 4.83 5.69
CA ARG A 159 -6.74 4.14 4.59
C ARG A 159 -5.37 3.67 5.06
N SER A 160 -5.08 2.38 4.91
CA SER A 160 -3.72 1.85 5.12
C SER A 160 -3.04 1.62 3.79
N ASP A 161 -1.77 2.00 3.67
CA ASP A 161 -0.95 1.75 2.48
C ASP A 161 0.09 0.68 2.78
N ILE A 162 0.08 -0.38 1.97
CA ILE A 162 1.06 -1.47 2.04
C ILE A 162 2.19 -1.18 1.05
N VAL A 163 3.41 -1.06 1.57
CA VAL A 163 4.63 -0.77 0.82
C VAL A 163 5.52 -2.00 0.88
N SER A 164 5.65 -2.72 -0.23
CA SER A 164 6.59 -3.83 -0.32
C SER A 164 7.95 -3.36 -0.82
N VAL A 165 9.00 -3.82 -0.16
CA VAL A 165 10.39 -3.59 -0.56
C VAL A 165 10.99 -4.94 -0.92
N PHE A 166 11.47 -5.07 -2.14
CA PHE A 166 12.02 -6.31 -2.68
C PHE A 166 13.40 -6.09 -3.28
N SER A 167 14.29 -7.06 -3.14
CA SER A 167 15.58 -7.08 -3.81
C SER A 167 16.11 -8.51 -3.92
N ASN A 168 16.63 -8.88 -5.08
CA ASN A 168 17.32 -10.16 -5.31
C ASN A 168 18.76 -10.17 -4.80
N TYR A 169 19.34 -8.99 -4.52
CA TYR A 169 20.78 -8.81 -4.32
C TYR A 169 21.02 -7.87 -3.14
N TYR A 170 21.69 -8.37 -2.11
CA TYR A 170 22.02 -7.69 -0.85
C TYR A 170 20.83 -7.37 0.06
N GLN A 171 20.74 -8.14 1.15
CA GLN A 171 19.73 -7.95 2.19
C GLN A 171 19.98 -6.70 3.04
N GLU A 172 21.24 -6.24 3.11
CA GLU A 172 21.64 -5.06 3.88
C GLU A 172 21.04 -3.78 3.29
N ASP A 173 21.28 -3.52 1.99
CA ASP A 173 20.71 -2.37 1.26
C ASP A 173 19.18 -2.32 1.33
N ARG A 174 18.53 -3.49 1.24
CA ARG A 174 17.08 -3.61 1.32
C ARG A 174 16.55 -3.29 2.72
N ALA A 175 17.22 -3.78 3.76
CA ALA A 175 16.88 -3.50 5.15
C ALA A 175 17.14 -2.02 5.51
N GLU A 176 18.27 -1.46 5.07
CA GLU A 176 18.61 -0.05 5.25
C GLU A 176 17.57 0.87 4.60
N PHE A 177 17.19 0.59 3.35
CA PHE A 177 16.12 1.33 2.68
C PHE A 177 14.79 1.22 3.44
N SER A 178 14.40 0.00 3.82
CA SER A 178 13.11 -0.25 4.48
C SER A 178 12.99 0.49 5.82
N ILE A 179 14.06 0.49 6.63
CA ILE A 179 14.03 1.14 7.94
C ILE A 179 14.09 2.67 7.84
N ASN A 180 14.93 3.21 6.94
CA ASN A 180 14.96 4.65 6.69
C ASN A 180 13.62 5.14 6.11
N LEU A 181 12.97 4.33 5.27
CA LEU A 181 11.63 4.64 4.78
C LEU A 181 10.59 4.63 5.91
N ALA A 182 10.65 3.66 6.82
CA ALA A 182 9.76 3.58 7.99
C ALA A 182 9.88 4.81 8.88
N ALA A 183 11.12 5.17 9.25
CA ALA A 183 11.41 6.35 10.05
C ALA A 183 10.96 7.64 9.35
N SER A 184 11.21 7.75 8.05
CA SER A 184 10.83 8.91 7.24
C SER A 184 9.29 9.04 7.14
N LEU A 185 8.56 7.97 6.86
CA LEU A 185 7.09 8.00 6.85
C LEU A 185 6.51 8.42 8.20
N HIS A 186 7.05 7.89 9.30
CA HIS A 186 6.64 8.29 10.64
C HIS A 186 6.95 9.77 10.91
N HIS A 187 8.15 10.23 10.56
CA HIS A 187 8.59 11.61 10.77
C HIS A 187 7.75 12.62 9.96
N GLU A 188 7.57 12.39 8.66
CA GLU A 188 6.89 13.31 7.74
C GLU A 188 5.38 13.37 7.98
N THR A 189 4.78 12.31 8.53
CA THR A 189 3.30 12.21 8.66
C THR A 189 2.81 12.21 10.10
N ARG A 190 3.67 11.85 11.07
CA ARG A 190 3.31 11.55 12.47
C ARG A 190 2.24 10.45 12.62
N GLN A 191 2.04 9.62 11.58
CA GLN A 191 1.09 8.52 11.61
C GLN A 191 1.78 7.21 12.05
N LYS A 192 0.96 6.23 12.45
CA LYS A 192 1.45 4.91 12.87
C LYS A 192 2.03 4.14 11.67
N VAL A 193 3.27 3.69 11.82
CA VAL A 193 4.00 2.90 10.81
C VAL A 193 4.42 1.57 11.46
N VAL A 194 4.25 0.47 10.74
CA VAL A 194 4.84 -0.83 11.09
C VAL A 194 5.74 -1.32 9.97
N LEU A 195 6.94 -1.78 10.32
CA LEU A 195 7.86 -2.46 9.43
C LEU A 195 7.83 -3.97 9.74
N ILE A 196 7.38 -4.76 8.77
CA ILE A 196 7.43 -6.22 8.79
C ILE A 196 8.72 -6.66 8.11
N ASP A 197 9.59 -7.33 8.84
CA ASP A 197 10.82 -7.93 8.31
C ASP A 197 10.59 -9.42 8.06
N MET A 198 10.51 -9.82 6.79
CA MET A 198 10.31 -11.20 6.40
C MET A 198 11.63 -11.86 6.04
N ASP A 199 11.98 -12.89 6.80
CA ASP A 199 13.21 -13.64 6.65
C ASP A 199 12.94 -15.10 6.25
N PRO A 200 13.53 -15.61 5.16
CA PRO A 200 13.49 -17.05 4.88
C PRO A 200 14.33 -17.81 5.92
N ASP A 201 13.75 -18.86 6.51
CA ASP A 201 14.43 -19.81 7.41
C ASP A 201 14.92 -19.25 8.77
N GLY A 202 14.66 -17.98 9.08
CA GLY A 202 14.94 -17.38 10.39
C GLY A 202 16.42 -17.11 10.69
N GLN A 203 17.31 -17.50 9.78
CA GLN A 203 18.77 -17.38 9.95
C GLN A 203 19.29 -15.98 9.62
N ILE A 204 18.56 -15.23 8.78
CA ILE A 204 19.03 -13.97 8.21
C ILE A 204 18.40 -12.80 8.93
N ASN A 205 19.20 -12.15 9.75
CA ASN A 205 18.71 -11.10 10.62
C ASN A 205 19.06 -9.74 9.98
N GLY A 206 18.32 -9.34 8.94
CA GLY A 206 18.51 -8.03 8.29
C GLY A 206 18.36 -6.87 9.29
N LEU A 207 17.46 -7.02 10.26
CA LEU A 207 17.25 -6.09 11.36
C LEU A 207 17.89 -6.52 12.70
N LYS A 208 18.89 -7.44 12.73
CA LYS A 208 19.58 -7.93 13.96
C LYS A 208 19.91 -6.82 14.96
N ARG A 209 20.20 -5.66 14.41
CA ARG A 209 20.69 -4.47 15.09
C ARG A 209 19.60 -3.59 15.75
N HIS A 210 18.31 -3.86 15.49
CA HIS A 210 17.17 -3.14 16.09
C HIS A 210 16.44 -3.92 17.20
N GLN A 211 17.03 -5.04 17.65
CA GLN A 211 16.56 -5.84 18.79
C GLN A 211 15.13 -6.40 18.68
N ALA A 212 14.55 -6.41 17.48
CA ALA A 212 13.24 -7.04 17.26
C ALA A 212 13.34 -8.55 17.43
N LYS A 213 12.46 -9.11 18.26
CA LYS A 213 12.37 -10.57 18.43
C LYS A 213 11.79 -11.19 17.16
N LYS A 214 12.40 -12.28 16.69
CA LYS A 214 11.90 -13.04 15.54
C LYS A 214 10.80 -14.02 15.94
N HIS A 215 9.75 -14.06 15.14
CA HIS A 215 8.56 -14.87 15.37
C HIS A 215 8.25 -15.77 14.17
N PRO A 216 7.88 -17.04 14.37
CA PRO A 216 7.46 -17.89 13.26
C PRO A 216 6.15 -17.36 12.67
N LEU A 217 6.05 -17.29 11.35
CA LEU A 217 4.86 -16.83 10.64
C LEU A 217 3.64 -17.69 11.00
N ALA A 218 3.83 -19.00 11.24
CA ALA A 218 2.80 -19.91 11.70
C ALA A 218 2.10 -19.49 13.00
N GLN A 219 2.75 -18.69 13.87
CA GLN A 219 2.14 -18.17 15.10
C GLN A 219 0.91 -17.29 14.81
N PHE A 220 0.82 -16.74 13.59
CA PHE A 220 -0.23 -15.84 13.16
C PHE A 220 -1.45 -16.55 12.51
N HIS A 221 -1.44 -17.88 12.42
CA HIS A 221 -2.51 -18.64 11.75
C HIS A 221 -3.91 -18.49 12.39
N ASN A 222 -3.98 -18.01 13.64
CA ASN A 222 -5.23 -17.76 14.36
C ASN A 222 -5.29 -16.35 14.99
N ILE A 223 -4.63 -15.33 14.40
CA ILE A 223 -4.72 -13.92 14.88
C ILE A 223 -6.17 -13.52 15.16
N GLU A 224 -7.09 -14.06 14.37
CA GLU A 224 -8.49 -13.70 14.26
C GLU A 224 -9.32 -14.17 15.48
N ASN A 225 -8.83 -15.18 16.20
CA ASN A 225 -9.44 -15.69 17.44
C ASN A 225 -8.74 -15.18 18.71
N ASP A 226 -7.53 -14.64 18.56
CA ASP A 226 -6.73 -14.21 19.70
C ASP A 226 -7.08 -12.75 20.03
N LEU A 227 -7.49 -12.51 21.28
CA LEU A 227 -7.86 -11.17 21.75
C LEU A 227 -6.72 -10.20 21.41
N ILE A 228 -7.11 -9.08 20.78
CA ILE A 228 -6.46 -7.77 20.51
C ILE A 228 -4.99 -7.53 20.96
N GLY A 229 -4.45 -8.16 22.00
CA GLY A 229 -3.05 -8.01 22.45
C GLY A 229 -2.03 -9.06 21.95
N ALA A 230 -2.43 -10.13 21.24
CA ALA A 230 -1.47 -11.18 20.85
C ALA A 230 -0.38 -10.67 19.91
N VAL A 231 -0.72 -9.86 18.90
CA VAL A 231 0.25 -9.25 17.98
C VAL A 231 0.98 -8.08 18.63
N GLU A 232 0.31 -7.28 19.47
CA GLU A 232 0.91 -6.15 20.18
C GLU A 232 2.11 -6.57 21.03
N ASN A 233 2.04 -7.74 21.66
CA ASN A 233 3.15 -8.31 22.45
C ASN A 233 4.33 -8.82 21.62
N LEU A 234 4.16 -8.97 20.30
CA LEU A 234 5.20 -9.43 19.37
C LEU A 234 5.86 -8.25 18.63
N LEU A 235 5.25 -7.07 18.71
CA LEU A 235 5.78 -5.85 18.12
C LEU A 235 6.89 -5.27 18.99
N THR A 236 7.94 -4.78 18.33
CA THR A 236 9.02 -4.03 18.97
C THR A 236 8.95 -2.58 18.53
N THR A 237 8.66 -1.67 19.46
CA THR A 237 8.64 -0.23 19.16
C THR A 237 10.07 0.29 19.01
N HIS A 238 10.38 0.84 17.84
CA HIS A 238 11.66 1.47 17.57
C HIS A 238 11.74 2.84 18.30
N PRO A 239 12.92 3.28 18.79
CA PRO A 239 13.08 4.58 19.48
C PRO A 239 12.57 5.82 18.73
N ILE A 240 12.42 5.72 17.40
CA ILE A 240 11.90 6.80 16.53
C ILE A 240 10.37 6.88 16.55
N GLY A 241 9.66 5.83 17.00
CA GLY A 241 8.21 5.83 17.18
C GLY A 241 7.41 5.00 16.17
N PHE A 242 8.06 4.23 15.29
CA PHE A 242 7.42 3.20 14.47
C PHE A 242 7.62 1.81 15.08
N ASP A 243 6.77 0.85 14.73
CA ASP A 243 6.86 -0.51 15.25
C ASP A 243 7.53 -1.47 14.24
N VAL A 244 8.18 -2.50 14.76
CA VAL A 244 8.86 -3.53 13.96
C VAL A 244 8.29 -4.90 14.32
N LEU A 245 7.99 -5.69 13.30
CA LEU A 245 7.59 -7.09 13.41
C LEU A 245 8.54 -7.96 12.58
N SER A 246 9.43 -8.70 13.23
CA SER A 246 10.31 -9.63 12.52
C SER A 246 9.70 -11.02 12.48
N VAL A 247 9.45 -11.53 11.28
CA VAL A 247 8.87 -12.85 11.04
C VAL A 247 9.79 -13.72 10.21
N PHE A 248 9.82 -15.01 10.53
CA PHE A 248 10.43 -16.02 9.65
C PHE A 248 9.38 -17.02 9.19
N TYR A 249 9.57 -17.57 8.00
CA TYR A 249 8.63 -18.49 7.39
C TYR A 249 9.34 -19.71 6.81
N GLU A 250 8.64 -20.85 6.80
CA GLU A 250 9.02 -22.04 6.02
C GLU A 250 8.18 -22.09 4.73
N GLU A 251 8.64 -22.80 3.68
CA GLU A 251 7.90 -22.92 2.40
C GLU A 251 6.44 -23.39 2.61
N LYS A 252 6.20 -24.30 3.57
CA LYS A 252 4.86 -24.80 3.92
C LYS A 252 3.93 -23.75 4.55
N ASP A 253 4.49 -22.72 5.21
CA ASP A 253 3.70 -21.68 5.88
C ASP A 253 3.06 -20.72 4.86
N LEU A 254 3.60 -20.74 3.64
CA LEU A 254 3.21 -19.87 2.55
C LEU A 254 2.19 -20.49 1.58
N GLU A 255 2.04 -21.82 1.58
CA GLU A 255 1.19 -22.56 0.63
C GLU A 255 -0.29 -22.14 0.69
N GLU A 256 -0.78 -21.61 1.81
CA GLU A 256 -2.16 -21.13 1.91
C GLU A 256 -2.29 -19.60 1.66
N GLY A 257 -1.23 -18.82 1.86
CA GLY A 257 -1.20 -17.35 1.73
C GLY A 257 -2.24 -16.58 2.59
N THR A 258 -3.05 -17.29 3.37
CA THR A 258 -4.08 -16.78 4.28
C THR A 258 -3.44 -16.11 5.47
N ILE A 259 -2.39 -16.68 6.07
CA ILE A 259 -1.71 -16.13 7.25
C ILE A 259 -1.20 -14.70 7.01
N ILE A 260 -0.49 -14.49 5.89
CA ILE A 260 0.02 -13.17 5.49
C ILE A 260 -1.13 -12.19 5.30
N THR A 261 -2.17 -12.63 4.60
CA THR A 261 -3.35 -11.80 4.35
C THR A 261 -4.01 -11.40 5.67
N SER A 262 -4.22 -12.33 6.60
CA SER A 262 -4.79 -12.08 7.92
C SER A 262 -3.91 -11.17 8.78
N LEU A 263 -2.58 -11.34 8.73
CA LEU A 263 -1.63 -10.47 9.43
C LEU A 263 -1.64 -9.03 8.89
N LEU A 264 -1.50 -8.86 7.57
CA LEU A 264 -1.67 -7.56 6.93
C LEU A 264 -3.06 -7.01 7.23
N ASN A 265 -4.05 -7.90 7.38
CA ASN A 265 -5.41 -7.52 7.69
C ASN A 265 -5.54 -6.80 9.02
N TYR A 266 -5.08 -7.48 10.05
CA TYR A 266 -5.00 -6.98 11.41
C TYR A 266 -4.19 -5.69 11.50
N LEU A 267 -2.99 -5.64 10.91
CA LEU A 267 -2.11 -4.47 10.99
C LEU A 267 -2.73 -3.24 10.33
N ALA A 268 -3.47 -3.40 9.23
CA ALA A 268 -4.08 -2.26 8.56
C ALA A 268 -5.17 -1.57 9.39
N ILE A 269 -5.68 -2.20 10.45
CA ILE A 269 -6.64 -1.57 11.37
C ILE A 269 -5.95 -0.51 12.23
N ASN A 270 -4.72 -0.79 12.65
CA ASN A 270 -4.00 0.03 13.62
C ASN A 270 -2.89 0.88 13.01
N TYR A 271 -2.44 0.57 11.80
CA TYR A 271 -1.31 1.22 11.15
C TYR A 271 -1.71 1.87 9.84
N ARG A 272 -1.28 3.12 9.65
CA ARG A 272 -1.48 3.88 8.41
C ARG A 272 -0.57 3.36 7.29
N PHE A 273 0.66 3.00 7.63
CA PHE A 273 1.65 2.50 6.69
C PHE A 273 2.18 1.16 7.18
N ILE A 274 2.15 0.17 6.30
CA ILE A 274 2.71 -1.16 6.54
C ILE A 274 3.81 -1.35 5.52
N ILE A 275 5.05 -1.40 5.98
CA ILE A 275 6.20 -1.67 5.12
C ILE A 275 6.54 -3.13 5.26
N VAL A 276 6.70 -3.85 4.16
CA VAL A 276 7.09 -5.26 4.16
C VAL A 276 8.44 -5.40 3.48
N ASN A 277 9.48 -5.71 4.26
CA ASN A 277 10.81 -6.05 3.76
C ASN A 277 10.76 -7.53 3.31
N LEU A 278 10.59 -7.74 2.01
CA LEU A 278 10.39 -9.07 1.42
C LEU A 278 11.71 -9.81 1.22
N PRO A 279 11.74 -11.14 1.35
CA PRO A 279 12.89 -11.99 1.02
C PRO A 279 13.36 -11.81 -0.44
N GLY A 280 14.60 -12.21 -0.74
CA GLY A 280 15.21 -11.99 -2.06
C GLY A 280 14.91 -13.05 -3.11
N ARG A 281 13.93 -13.94 -2.86
CA ARG A 281 13.48 -14.95 -3.81
C ARG A 281 12.04 -14.63 -4.22
N LEU A 282 11.78 -14.62 -5.51
CA LEU A 282 10.43 -14.47 -6.04
C LEU A 282 9.77 -15.84 -6.17
N ASP A 283 8.84 -16.13 -5.27
CA ASP A 283 7.99 -17.33 -5.31
C ASP A 283 6.49 -16.93 -5.38
N GLU A 284 5.60 -17.93 -5.39
CA GLU A 284 4.15 -17.69 -5.46
C GLU A 284 3.63 -16.85 -4.28
N ALA A 285 4.21 -17.03 -3.10
CA ALA A 285 3.77 -16.33 -1.90
C ALA A 285 4.20 -14.88 -1.88
N ILE A 286 5.43 -14.60 -2.29
CA ILE A 286 5.93 -13.24 -2.49
C ILE A 286 5.15 -12.55 -3.61
N SER A 287 4.82 -13.27 -4.68
CA SER A 287 3.95 -12.75 -5.74
C SER A 287 2.55 -12.40 -5.23
N LYS A 288 1.96 -13.24 -4.38
CA LYS A 288 0.66 -12.98 -3.73
C LYS A 288 0.73 -11.76 -2.81
N LEU A 289 1.80 -11.59 -2.02
CA LEU A 289 1.99 -10.42 -1.17
C LEU A 289 2.18 -9.13 -1.99
N LEU A 290 3.00 -9.18 -3.04
CA LEU A 290 3.19 -8.08 -3.98
C LEU A 290 1.87 -7.66 -4.64
N SER A 291 0.97 -8.60 -4.95
CA SER A 291 -0.36 -8.28 -5.49
C SER A 291 -1.23 -7.44 -4.54
N GLN A 292 -1.06 -7.64 -3.22
CA GLN A 292 -1.80 -6.90 -2.20
C GLN A 292 -1.21 -5.51 -1.94
N SER A 293 0.04 -5.29 -2.34
CA SER A 293 0.78 -4.06 -2.10
C SER A 293 0.22 -2.88 -2.90
N ASP A 294 0.23 -1.71 -2.28
CA ASP A 294 -0.09 -0.44 -2.91
C ASP A 294 1.11 0.14 -3.64
N PHE A 295 2.29 -0.03 -3.06
CA PHE A 295 3.56 0.37 -3.63
C PHE A 295 4.55 -0.79 -3.57
N VAL A 296 5.34 -0.95 -4.62
CA VAL A 296 6.39 -1.96 -4.71
C VAL A 296 7.69 -1.27 -5.09
N TYR A 297 8.67 -1.31 -4.20
CA TYR A 297 10.00 -0.76 -4.41
C TYR A 297 10.99 -1.91 -4.65
N PHE A 298 11.55 -1.96 -5.86
CA PHE A 298 12.67 -2.82 -6.19
C PHE A 298 13.97 -2.10 -5.87
N VAL A 299 14.74 -2.64 -4.93
CA VAL A 299 16.03 -2.11 -4.52
C VAL A 299 17.14 -2.89 -5.22
N THR A 300 18.09 -2.18 -5.83
CA THR A 300 19.24 -2.76 -6.53
C THR A 300 20.45 -1.86 -6.39
N ASP A 301 21.64 -2.34 -6.76
CA ASP A 301 22.86 -1.54 -6.86
C ASP A 301 23.05 -1.00 -8.29
N SER A 302 24.15 -0.29 -8.54
CA SER A 302 24.50 0.19 -9.88
C SER A 302 25.08 -0.88 -10.82
N ASN A 303 25.12 -2.17 -10.43
CA ASN A 303 25.66 -3.24 -11.26
C ASN A 303 24.69 -3.59 -12.41
N ILE A 304 25.17 -3.55 -13.65
CA ILE A 304 24.33 -3.78 -14.83
C ILE A 304 23.59 -5.13 -14.81
N ASN A 305 24.18 -6.18 -14.25
CA ASN A 305 23.56 -7.49 -14.18
C ASN A 305 22.37 -7.44 -13.21
N ASN A 306 22.59 -6.94 -11.99
CA ASN A 306 21.55 -6.83 -10.95
C ASN A 306 20.41 -5.91 -11.40
N VAL A 307 20.72 -4.81 -12.06
CA VAL A 307 19.73 -3.88 -12.62
C VAL A 307 18.91 -4.55 -13.73
N THR A 308 19.55 -5.37 -14.58
CA THR A 308 18.87 -6.10 -15.66
C THR A 308 17.93 -7.16 -15.10
N GLU A 309 18.35 -7.92 -14.08
CA GLU A 309 17.50 -8.92 -13.46
C GLU A 309 16.31 -8.32 -12.73
N ILE A 310 16.49 -7.21 -12.02
CA ILE A 310 15.39 -6.48 -11.40
C ILE A 310 14.42 -5.93 -12.44
N LYS A 311 14.93 -5.46 -13.58
CA LYS A 311 14.07 -5.03 -14.70
C LYS A 311 13.22 -6.20 -15.22
N GLU A 312 13.81 -7.37 -15.40
CA GLU A 312 13.09 -8.57 -15.86
C GLU A 312 12.07 -9.05 -14.83
N ALA A 313 12.43 -9.09 -13.54
CA ALA A 313 11.53 -9.44 -12.45
C ALA A 313 10.36 -8.47 -12.34
N ALA A 314 10.62 -7.15 -12.41
CA ALA A 314 9.59 -6.12 -12.40
C ALA A 314 8.64 -6.25 -13.60
N ALA A 315 9.17 -6.49 -14.80
CA ALA A 315 8.38 -6.68 -16.00
C ALA A 315 7.51 -7.95 -15.94
N SER A 316 8.06 -9.07 -15.43
CA SER A 316 7.29 -10.31 -15.23
C SER A 316 6.15 -10.06 -14.25
N LEU A 317 6.46 -9.52 -13.07
CA LEU A 317 5.47 -9.24 -12.03
C LEU A 317 4.38 -8.28 -12.50
N GLN A 318 4.75 -7.24 -13.26
CA GLN A 318 3.77 -6.31 -13.82
C GLN A 318 2.79 -7.02 -14.76
N LYS A 319 3.30 -7.93 -15.61
CA LYS A 319 2.49 -8.72 -16.54
C LYS A 319 1.62 -9.73 -15.79
N ASP A 320 2.23 -10.50 -14.90
CA ASP A 320 1.60 -11.61 -14.18
C ASP A 320 0.53 -11.09 -13.22
N LEU A 321 0.77 -9.96 -12.54
CA LEU A 321 -0.15 -9.40 -11.55
C LEU A 321 -1.10 -8.31 -12.11
N ALA A 322 -1.01 -7.91 -13.38
CA ALA A 322 -1.74 -6.76 -13.97
C ALA A 322 -1.71 -5.50 -13.10
N LEU A 323 -0.60 -5.33 -12.38
CA LEU A 323 -0.39 -4.15 -11.56
C LEU A 323 -0.04 -2.99 -12.50
N GLY A 324 -0.67 -1.83 -12.30
CA GLY A 324 -0.36 -0.64 -13.08
C GLY A 324 1.08 -0.20 -12.88
N GLU A 325 1.68 0.39 -13.93
CA GLU A 325 3.07 0.89 -13.92
C GLU A 325 3.35 1.84 -12.75
N GLU A 326 2.32 2.52 -12.25
CA GLU A 326 2.40 3.48 -11.15
C GLU A 326 2.68 2.85 -9.78
N LYS A 327 2.47 1.53 -9.62
CA LYS A 327 2.71 0.82 -8.35
C LYS A 327 4.19 0.52 -8.13
N PHE A 328 4.93 0.30 -9.21
CA PHE A 328 6.31 -0.14 -9.13
C PHE A 328 7.25 1.05 -9.13
N SER A 329 8.35 0.93 -8.41
CA SER A 329 9.40 1.92 -8.35
C SER A 329 10.74 1.23 -8.22
N ILE A 330 11.76 1.75 -8.89
CA ILE A 330 13.13 1.26 -8.80
C ILE A 330 13.92 2.19 -7.90
N VAL A 331 14.74 1.61 -7.03
CA VAL A 331 15.68 2.30 -6.17
C VAL A 331 17.06 1.72 -6.46
N ILE A 332 17.96 2.58 -6.94
CA ILE A 332 19.34 2.20 -7.29
C ILE A 332 20.26 2.80 -6.23
N HIS A 333 20.95 1.96 -5.47
CA HIS A 333 22.09 2.36 -4.65
C HIS A 333 23.30 2.56 -5.55
N GLU A 334 23.70 3.82 -5.74
CA GLU A 334 24.86 4.17 -6.55
C GLU A 334 26.14 3.93 -5.76
N ALA A 335 27.11 3.26 -6.37
CA ALA A 335 28.43 3.07 -5.78
C ALA A 335 29.10 4.42 -5.42
N VAL A 336 29.84 4.46 -4.31
CA VAL A 336 30.64 5.62 -3.85
C VAL A 336 31.62 6.07 -4.95
N PHE A 337 32.22 5.10 -5.64
CA PHE A 337 33.17 5.30 -6.74
C PHE A 337 32.62 4.61 -8.00
N GLY A 338 32.09 5.37 -8.95
CA GLY A 338 31.52 4.82 -10.18
C GLY A 338 30.77 5.85 -11.03
N ILE A 339 30.35 5.42 -12.23
CA ILE A 339 29.50 6.21 -13.11
C ILE A 339 28.08 6.16 -12.55
N ARG A 340 27.56 7.30 -12.08
CA ARG A 340 26.15 7.40 -11.66
C ARG A 340 25.23 7.18 -12.84
N THR A 341 24.12 6.48 -12.62
CA THR A 341 23.13 6.27 -13.68
C THR A 341 22.48 7.59 -14.09
N THR A 342 22.63 7.96 -15.37
CA THR A 342 22.02 9.20 -15.88
C THR A 342 20.49 9.07 -15.94
N THR A 343 19.77 10.20 -15.88
CA THR A 343 18.31 10.20 -16.05
C THR A 343 17.88 9.62 -17.40
N SER A 344 18.70 9.79 -18.45
CA SER A 344 18.45 9.20 -19.77
C SER A 344 18.57 7.68 -19.73
N ALA A 345 19.66 7.16 -19.15
CA ALA A 345 19.88 5.72 -19.02
C ALA A 345 18.76 5.05 -18.21
N ARG A 346 18.36 5.64 -17.09
CA ARG A 346 17.24 5.12 -16.27
C ARG A 346 15.93 5.09 -17.04
N ARG A 347 15.63 6.13 -17.83
CA ARG A 347 14.43 6.18 -18.68
C ARG A 347 14.46 5.14 -19.80
N GLU A 348 15.62 4.90 -20.40
CA GLU A 348 15.80 3.84 -21.39
C GLU A 348 15.62 2.44 -20.78
N MET A 349 16.14 2.24 -19.57
CA MET A 349 16.06 0.94 -18.89
C MET A 349 14.65 0.64 -18.36
N PHE A 350 14.01 1.59 -17.69
CA PHE A 350 12.78 1.36 -16.92
C PHE A 350 11.54 2.08 -17.47
N GLY A 351 11.67 2.79 -18.60
CA GLY A 351 10.56 3.47 -19.25
C GLY A 351 9.97 4.59 -18.38
N LYS A 352 8.68 4.47 -18.07
CA LYS A 352 7.93 5.44 -17.24
C LYS A 352 7.95 5.12 -15.75
N MET A 353 8.47 3.96 -15.35
CA MET A 353 8.52 3.56 -13.96
C MET A 353 9.40 4.55 -13.16
N PRO A 354 8.91 5.08 -12.02
CA PRO A 354 9.72 5.94 -11.16
C PRO A 354 11.03 5.25 -10.77
N CYS A 355 12.15 5.97 -10.93
CA CYS A 355 13.47 5.45 -10.61
C CYS A 355 14.22 6.47 -9.74
N TYR A 356 14.59 6.05 -8.54
CA TYR A 356 15.30 6.84 -7.54
C TYR A 356 16.74 6.37 -7.44
N SER A 357 17.65 7.30 -7.19
CA SER A 357 19.08 7.04 -7.06
C SER A 357 19.50 7.46 -5.67
N LEU A 358 19.97 6.51 -4.88
CA LEU A 358 20.46 6.71 -3.53
C LEU A 358 21.97 6.81 -3.60
N SER A 359 22.52 7.91 -3.09
CA SER A 359 23.98 8.01 -2.93
C SER A 359 24.40 7.03 -1.85
N ALA A 360 25.46 6.26 -2.08
CA ALA A 360 26.02 5.40 -1.05
C ALA A 360 26.25 6.16 0.25
N SER A 361 25.81 5.56 1.36
CA SER A 361 26.10 6.02 2.70
C SER A 361 27.62 6.05 2.92
N GLN A 362 28.16 7.14 3.46
CA GLN A 362 29.57 7.20 3.85
C GLN A 362 29.89 6.37 5.11
N THR A 363 28.93 5.61 5.64
CA THR A 363 29.16 4.67 6.76
C THR A 363 29.79 3.38 6.25
N SER A 364 30.95 3.47 5.60
CA SER A 364 31.77 2.33 5.20
C SER A 364 32.86 2.00 6.23
N ASP A 365 32.78 2.56 7.43
CA ASP A 365 33.62 2.21 8.57
C ASP A 365 32.77 2.34 9.83
N GLU A 366 32.31 1.22 10.40
CA GLU A 366 32.12 1.05 11.84
C GLU A 366 31.71 -0.40 12.15
N SER A 367 32.28 -0.94 13.24
CA SER A 367 32.27 -2.34 13.65
C SER A 367 30.94 -3.10 13.46
N GLU A 368 31.02 -4.43 13.30
CA GLU A 368 29.89 -5.37 13.26
C GLU A 368 28.86 -5.22 14.40
N SER A 369 29.16 -4.45 15.46
CA SER A 369 28.31 -4.23 16.64
C SER A 369 27.42 -2.97 16.65
N ALA A 370 27.58 -2.01 15.74
CA ALA A 370 26.79 -0.77 15.76
C ALA A 370 25.49 -0.89 14.91
N PRO A 371 24.36 -0.32 15.36
CA PRO A 371 23.14 -0.31 14.56
C PRO A 371 23.30 0.47 13.25
N PRO A 372 22.60 0.10 12.15
CA PRO A 372 22.64 0.84 10.91
C PRO A 372 22.19 2.27 11.20
N ALA A 373 22.92 3.24 10.66
CA ALA A 373 22.59 4.65 10.85
C ALA A 373 21.18 4.93 10.32
N LEU A 374 20.38 5.61 11.13
CA LEU A 374 19.10 6.15 10.68
C LEU A 374 19.40 7.49 10.03
N LEU A 375 20.03 7.44 8.86
CA LEU A 375 20.53 8.60 8.14
C LEU A 375 19.45 9.68 7.96
N VAL A 376 18.19 9.28 7.76
CA VAL A 376 17.07 10.22 7.63
C VAL A 376 16.78 11.04 8.89
N VAL A 377 17.16 10.52 10.06
CA VAL A 377 17.02 11.19 11.37
C VAL A 377 18.32 11.89 11.74
N ASP A 378 19.45 11.21 11.56
CA ASP A 378 20.77 11.67 11.98
C ASP A 378 21.29 12.82 11.09
N ASP A 379 21.05 12.73 9.78
CA ASP A 379 21.35 13.78 8.79
C ASP A 379 20.22 13.92 7.76
N PRO A 380 19.13 14.64 8.07
CA PRO A 380 18.00 14.81 7.18
C PRO A 380 18.34 15.48 5.83
N GLU A 381 19.45 16.22 5.77
CA GLU A 381 19.90 16.97 4.59
C GLU A 381 20.90 16.20 3.72
N ALA A 382 21.34 15.02 4.17
CA ALA A 382 22.13 14.12 3.34
C ALA A 382 21.42 13.82 2.01
N ALA A 383 22.19 13.62 0.94
CA ALA A 383 21.65 13.28 -0.36
C ALA A 383 20.76 12.03 -0.32
N TYR A 384 21.17 11.02 0.45
CA TYR A 384 20.36 9.83 0.75
C TYR A 384 19.02 10.20 1.41
N SER A 385 19.09 10.95 2.51
CA SER A 385 17.94 11.32 3.32
C SER A 385 16.90 12.12 2.55
N ARG A 386 17.33 13.07 1.71
CA ARG A 386 16.42 13.84 0.86
C ARG A 386 15.60 12.97 -0.08
N VAL A 387 16.21 11.93 -0.67
CA VAL A 387 15.52 11.01 -1.58
C VAL A 387 14.52 10.13 -0.81
N ILE A 388 14.91 9.57 0.34
CA ILE A 388 13.98 8.77 1.17
C ILE A 388 12.82 9.63 1.69
N ARG A 389 13.08 10.87 2.12
CA ARG A 389 12.06 11.83 2.54
C ARG A 389 11.10 12.20 1.40
N HIS A 390 11.61 12.37 0.18
CA HIS A 390 10.80 12.56 -1.02
C HIS A 390 9.90 11.34 -1.30
N ILE A 391 10.45 10.13 -1.23
CA ILE A 391 9.71 8.88 -1.40
C ILE A 391 8.59 8.77 -0.35
N ALA A 392 8.88 9.05 0.91
CA ALA A 392 7.89 9.04 1.98
C ALA A 392 6.75 10.04 1.73
N ARG A 393 7.07 11.29 1.35
CA ARG A 393 6.05 12.30 0.98
C ARG A 393 5.24 11.89 -0.24
N ARG A 394 5.83 11.19 -1.20
CA ARG A 394 5.09 10.63 -2.35
C ARG A 394 4.08 9.58 -1.91
N ILE A 395 4.52 8.60 -1.12
CA ILE A 395 3.66 7.53 -0.59
C ILE A 395 2.52 8.14 0.25
N SER A 396 2.84 9.12 1.11
CA SER A 396 1.86 9.76 1.98
C SER A 396 1.00 10.82 1.31
N ASN A 397 1.21 11.07 0.00
CA ASN A 397 0.53 12.13 -0.77
C ASN A 397 0.69 13.55 -0.18
N ASN A 398 1.87 13.85 0.37
CA ASN A 398 2.27 15.13 0.97
C ASN A 398 3.39 15.83 0.19
N LEU A 399 3.46 15.62 -1.13
CA LEU A 399 4.48 16.26 -1.97
C LEU A 399 4.28 17.78 -2.01
N VAL A 400 5.38 18.52 -1.95
CA VAL A 400 5.37 19.97 -2.07
C VAL A 400 5.77 20.38 -3.49
N GLY A 401 4.82 20.99 -4.21
CA GLY A 401 5.04 21.53 -5.55
C GLY A 401 5.36 23.02 -5.53
N LEU A 402 6.38 23.42 -6.28
CA LEU A 402 6.75 24.82 -6.52
C LEU A 402 6.47 25.17 -7.99
N ALA A 403 5.50 26.06 -8.22
CA ALA A 403 5.21 26.61 -9.54
C ALA A 403 5.94 27.95 -9.70
N LEU A 404 6.89 27.99 -10.62
CA LEU A 404 7.67 29.17 -10.96
C LEU A 404 7.02 29.91 -12.13
N GLY A 405 6.89 31.22 -12.00
CA GLY A 405 6.29 32.08 -13.02
C GLY A 405 6.87 33.48 -12.92
N SER A 406 7.61 33.88 -13.95
CA SER A 406 8.13 35.24 -14.04
C SER A 406 8.25 35.68 -15.51
N GLY A 407 8.29 37.00 -15.73
CA GLY A 407 8.71 37.54 -17.03
C GLY A 407 10.22 37.37 -17.21
N ALA A 408 10.69 37.04 -18.42
CA ALA A 408 12.07 36.67 -18.78
C ALA A 408 13.19 37.11 -17.79
N ALA A 409 13.48 38.40 -17.69
CA ALA A 409 14.59 38.92 -16.88
C ALA A 409 14.39 38.81 -15.35
N LEU A 410 13.15 38.61 -14.88
CA LEU A 410 12.80 38.51 -13.46
C LEU A 410 12.98 37.09 -12.89
N GLY A 411 13.32 36.10 -13.72
CA GLY A 411 13.50 34.70 -13.29
C GLY A 411 14.56 34.51 -12.21
N LEU A 412 15.60 35.36 -12.17
CA LEU A 412 16.64 35.33 -11.14
C LEU A 412 16.09 35.57 -9.72
N ALA A 413 14.93 36.22 -9.58
CA ALA A 413 14.30 36.41 -8.27
C ALA A 413 13.92 35.07 -7.62
N HIS A 414 13.66 34.03 -8.41
CA HIS A 414 13.38 32.69 -7.89
C HIS A 414 14.56 32.10 -7.13
N ILE A 415 15.82 32.47 -7.43
CA ILE A 415 16.99 32.01 -6.67
C ILE A 415 16.89 32.46 -5.21
N GLY A 416 16.44 33.69 -4.97
CA GLY A 416 16.21 34.22 -3.62
C GLY A 416 15.12 33.45 -2.89
N VAL A 417 14.02 33.14 -3.58
CA VAL A 417 12.92 32.33 -3.03
C VAL A 417 13.42 30.92 -2.68
N LEU A 418 14.11 30.24 -3.59
CA LEU A 418 14.66 28.90 -3.38
C LEU A 418 15.63 28.86 -2.20
N LYS A 419 16.50 29.87 -2.06
CA LYS A 419 17.41 29.99 -0.90
C LYS A 419 16.67 30.15 0.42
N VAL A 420 15.56 30.89 0.43
CA VAL A 420 14.73 31.02 1.63
C VAL A 420 14.02 29.70 1.93
N LEU A 421 13.43 29.05 0.93
CA LEU A 421 12.78 27.74 1.13
C LEU A 421 13.77 26.71 1.70
N ASP A 422 14.99 26.65 1.15
CA ASP A 422 16.07 25.78 1.64
C ASP A 422 16.47 26.13 3.08
N ARG A 423 16.68 27.42 3.40
CA ARG A 423 17.01 27.87 4.76
C ARG A 423 15.91 27.56 5.77
N GLU A 424 14.65 27.72 5.38
CA GLU A 424 13.49 27.41 6.23
C GLU A 424 13.13 25.91 6.21
N LYS A 425 13.94 25.07 5.53
CA LYS A 425 13.76 23.61 5.43
C LYS A 425 12.40 23.20 4.85
N ILE A 426 11.88 24.01 3.93
CA ILE A 426 10.66 23.71 3.19
C ILE A 426 11.05 22.85 1.99
N PRO A 427 10.65 21.55 1.95
CA PRO A 427 11.01 20.69 0.85
C PRO A 427 10.35 21.17 -0.45
N VAL A 428 11.04 20.99 -1.57
CA VAL A 428 10.48 21.18 -2.91
C VAL A 428 10.65 19.87 -3.67
N ASP A 429 9.54 19.15 -3.84
CA ASP A 429 9.53 17.82 -4.44
C ASP A 429 9.24 17.85 -5.95
N ILE A 430 8.45 18.83 -6.39
CA ILE A 430 8.04 18.98 -7.79
C ILE A 430 8.24 20.43 -8.17
N ILE A 431 8.86 20.68 -9.33
CA ILE A 431 8.97 22.02 -9.90
C ILE A 431 8.17 22.06 -11.20
N SER A 432 7.35 23.08 -11.37
CA SER A 432 6.67 23.41 -12.61
C SER A 432 6.99 24.84 -13.00
N GLY A 433 6.97 25.15 -14.29
CA GLY A 433 7.32 26.47 -14.80
C GLY A 433 6.45 26.86 -15.98
N SER A 434 6.03 28.12 -16.04
CA SER A 434 5.47 28.71 -17.26
C SER A 434 6.44 29.74 -17.84
N SER A 435 6.75 29.60 -19.14
CA SER A 435 7.65 30.49 -19.90
C SER A 435 9.15 30.39 -19.57
N VAL A 436 9.97 31.13 -20.34
CA VAL A 436 11.44 31.20 -20.21
C VAL A 436 11.87 31.73 -18.84
N GLY A 437 11.08 32.60 -18.20
CA GLY A 437 11.38 33.13 -16.87
C GLY A 437 11.27 32.12 -15.72
N ALA A 438 10.82 30.89 -15.99
CA ALA A 438 10.83 29.78 -15.04
C ALA A 438 12.11 28.92 -15.12
N LEU A 439 12.98 29.18 -16.10
CA LEU A 439 14.26 28.50 -16.26
C LEU A 439 15.29 29.22 -15.37
N VAL A 440 15.61 28.61 -14.23
CA VAL A 440 16.39 29.21 -13.13
C VAL A 440 17.55 28.31 -12.77
#